data_AF-A0A7V9CJZ1-F1
#
_entry.id   AF-A0A7V9CJZ1-F1
#
_cell.length_a   1.000
_cell.length_b   1.000
_cell.length_c   1.000
_cell.angle_alpha   90.00
_cell.angle_beta   90.00
_cell.angle_gamma   90.00
#
_symmetry.space_group_name_H-M   'P 1'
#
loop_
_entity.id
_entity.type
_entity.pdbx_description
1 polymer ?
#
loop_
_entity_poly.entity_id
_entity_poly.type
_entity_poly.pdbx_seq_one_letter_code
_entity_poly.pdbx_strand_id
1 'polypeptide(L)'
;MTLAAALALVAPIHDGLSADEIDRRSRAALTVYEALQSLAPRVCHRQPDQADEYASLAFEKLFQTGPRSLDLPNDAAARRYLGRALENLMTDYYRSKRSRHVSLTGEDGGEMDAADLTSPSPEQALASAEREAQVTSTEAHLYGKAVPAIAATFRDAEAFERNVRDVRDLARDVVKMDALVLRESADPESFRPVRDRLYQRQKRTRDRLFEKLPGWLATSSLDEDEQARVARMADQDFALRHTRTGAR
;
A
#
# COMPACT_ATOMS: atom_id res chain seq x y z
N MET A 1 -12.28 25.48 -23.57
CA MET A 1 -12.10 24.03 -23.78
C MET A 1 -12.92 23.32 -22.70
N THR A 2 -13.61 22.22 -23.02
CA THR A 2 -14.33 21.44 -21.99
C THR A 2 -13.33 20.62 -21.18
N LEU A 3 -13.65 20.27 -19.93
CA LEU A 3 -12.77 19.46 -19.08
C LEU A 3 -12.57 18.05 -19.65
N ALA A 4 -13.61 17.47 -20.27
CA ALA A 4 -13.50 16.19 -20.95
C ALA A 4 -12.53 16.26 -22.15
N ALA A 5 -12.60 17.32 -22.97
CA ALA A 5 -11.68 17.52 -24.08
C ALA A 5 -10.26 17.83 -23.59
N ALA A 6 -10.11 18.55 -22.48
CA ALA A 6 -8.82 18.84 -21.87
C ALA A 6 -8.14 17.55 -21.37
N LEU A 7 -8.87 16.65 -20.69
CA LEU A 7 -8.33 15.37 -20.23
C LEU A 7 -7.81 14.49 -21.37
N ALA A 8 -8.53 14.44 -22.50
CA ALA A 8 -8.10 13.66 -23.66
C ALA A 8 -6.77 14.16 -24.27
N LEU A 9 -6.39 15.41 -24.00
CA LEU A 9 -5.16 16.04 -24.48
C LEU A 9 -4.01 15.99 -23.46
N VAL A 10 -4.26 15.56 -22.21
CA VAL A 10 -3.25 15.31 -21.18
C VAL A 10 -2.65 13.92 -21.42
N ALA A 11 -1.94 13.78 -22.53
CA ALA A 11 -1.05 12.66 -22.80
C ALA A 11 0.40 13.18 -22.78
N PRO A 12 1.40 12.32 -22.52
CA PRO A 12 2.80 12.74 -22.48
C PRO A 12 3.19 13.52 -23.74
N ILE A 13 3.90 14.63 -23.56
CA ILE A 13 4.47 15.42 -24.65
C ILE A 13 5.68 14.61 -25.16
N HIS A 14 5.66 14.23 -26.43
CA HIS A 14 6.77 13.53 -27.07
C HIS A 14 7.49 14.48 -28.04
N ASP A 15 8.76 14.22 -28.29
CA ASP A 15 9.55 15.01 -29.23
C ASP A 15 8.95 14.95 -30.64
N GLY A 16 8.79 16.12 -31.27
CA GLY A 16 8.23 16.26 -32.62
C GLY A 16 6.87 16.97 -32.73
N LEU A 17 6.32 17.48 -31.63
CA LEU A 17 5.08 18.28 -31.65
C LEU A 17 5.31 19.70 -32.18
N SER A 18 4.35 20.24 -32.92
CA SER A 18 4.39 21.63 -33.37
C SER A 18 4.15 22.60 -32.20
N ALA A 19 4.61 23.85 -32.33
CA ALA A 19 4.42 24.89 -31.32
C ALA A 19 2.92 25.09 -30.96
N ASP A 20 2.03 25.03 -31.96
CA ASP A 20 0.58 25.15 -31.75
C ASP A 20 0.00 23.99 -30.94
N GLU A 21 0.53 22.78 -31.13
CA GLU A 21 0.09 21.60 -30.39
C GLU A 21 0.64 21.58 -28.96
N ILE A 22 1.87 22.07 -28.76
CA ILE A 22 2.44 22.31 -27.42
C ILE A 22 1.59 23.32 -26.64
N ASP A 23 1.21 24.44 -27.26
CA ASP A 23 0.37 25.46 -26.63
C ASP A 23 -1.05 24.94 -26.32
N ARG A 24 -1.63 24.16 -27.24
CA ARG A 24 -2.94 23.51 -27.03
C ARG A 24 -2.91 22.53 -25.85
N ARG A 25 -1.88 21.70 -25.73
CA ARG A 25 -1.71 20.75 -24.62
C ARG A 25 -1.40 21.45 -23.31
N SER A 26 -0.62 22.52 -23.32
CA SER A 26 -0.37 23.36 -22.14
C SER A 26 -1.67 23.95 -21.58
N ARG A 27 -2.54 24.49 -22.45
CA ARG A 27 -3.87 25.00 -22.05
C ARG A 27 -4.80 23.91 -21.53
N ALA A 28 -4.74 22.71 -22.11
CA ALA A 28 -5.48 21.55 -21.62
C ALA A 28 -5.01 21.12 -20.22
N ALA A 29 -3.69 21.08 -20.01
CA ALA A 29 -3.07 20.74 -18.74
C ALA A 29 -3.47 21.73 -17.63
N LEU A 30 -3.45 23.04 -17.91
CA LEU A 30 -3.93 24.08 -16.98
C LEU A 30 -5.39 23.85 -16.59
N THR A 31 -6.27 23.59 -17.57
CA THR A 31 -7.70 23.34 -17.34
C THR A 31 -7.93 22.13 -16.42
N VAL A 32 -7.13 21.07 -16.58
CA VAL A 32 -7.21 19.88 -15.72
C VAL A 32 -6.69 20.16 -14.31
N TYR A 33 -5.59 20.90 -14.19
CA TYR A 33 -5.01 21.28 -12.91
C TYR A 33 -5.96 22.16 -12.07
N GLU A 34 -6.57 23.19 -12.68
CA GLU A 34 -7.57 24.04 -12.01
C GLU A 34 -8.79 23.23 -11.54
N ALA A 35 -9.23 22.25 -12.33
CA ALA A 35 -10.32 21.37 -11.95
C ALA A 35 -9.96 20.47 -10.75
N LEU A 36 -8.72 19.99 -10.67
CA LEU A 36 -8.20 19.22 -9.54
C LEU A 36 -8.11 20.10 -8.28
N GLN A 37 -7.57 21.31 -8.40
CA GLN A 37 -7.49 22.31 -7.32
C GLN A 37 -8.89 22.64 -6.76
N SER A 38 -9.89 22.79 -7.63
CA SER A 38 -11.29 23.02 -7.20
C SER A 38 -11.92 21.82 -6.49
N LEU A 39 -11.54 20.59 -6.86
CA LEU A 39 -12.11 19.35 -6.32
C LEU A 39 -11.41 18.90 -5.03
N ALA A 40 -10.12 19.17 -4.89
CA ALA A 40 -9.31 18.64 -3.80
C ALA A 40 -9.82 19.00 -2.40
N PRO A 41 -10.29 20.23 -2.09
CA PRO A 41 -10.83 20.54 -0.76
C PRO A 41 -12.08 19.72 -0.40
N ARG A 42 -12.88 19.33 -1.40
CA ARG A 42 -14.10 18.52 -1.20
C ARG A 42 -13.75 17.04 -0.96
N VAL A 43 -12.75 16.54 -1.67
CA VAL A 43 -12.30 15.14 -1.57
C VAL A 43 -11.43 14.95 -0.31
N CYS A 44 -10.47 15.85 -0.10
CA CYS A 44 -9.50 15.84 1.01
C CYS A 44 -10.02 16.50 2.29
N HIS A 45 -11.33 16.46 2.55
CA HIS A 45 -11.99 17.13 3.68
C HIS A 45 -11.40 16.77 5.07
N ARG A 46 -10.69 15.65 5.20
CA ARG A 46 -10.03 15.23 6.44
C ARG A 46 -8.67 15.89 6.67
N GLN A 47 -8.06 16.45 5.63
CA GLN A 47 -6.76 17.11 5.62
C GLN A 47 -6.81 18.31 4.66
N PRO A 48 -7.58 19.36 5.01
CA PRO A 48 -7.76 20.52 4.12
C PRO A 48 -6.44 21.22 3.80
N ASP A 49 -5.50 21.22 4.74
CA ASP A 49 -4.18 21.85 4.59
C ASP A 49 -3.28 21.14 3.56
N GLN A 50 -3.64 19.91 3.14
CA GLN A 50 -2.91 19.11 2.14
C GLN A 50 -3.65 19.04 0.79
N ALA A 51 -4.79 19.72 0.64
CA ALA A 51 -5.60 19.63 -0.58
C ALA A 51 -4.81 20.05 -1.83
N ASP A 52 -4.02 21.12 -1.74
CA ASP A 52 -3.23 21.65 -2.86
C ASP A 52 -2.09 20.71 -3.26
N GLU A 53 -1.48 20.04 -2.28
CA GLU A 53 -0.44 19.02 -2.49
C GLU A 53 -1.03 17.81 -3.22
N TYR A 54 -2.19 17.30 -2.78
CA TYR A 54 -2.85 16.17 -3.44
C TYR A 54 -3.33 16.51 -4.86
N ALA A 55 -3.80 17.74 -5.10
CA ALA A 55 -4.13 18.22 -6.44
C ALA A 55 -2.91 18.19 -7.38
N SER A 56 -1.76 18.66 -6.89
CA SER A 56 -0.49 18.68 -7.62
C SER A 56 0.02 17.27 -7.93
N LEU A 57 0.03 16.37 -6.94
CA LEU A 57 0.44 14.98 -7.11
C LEU A 57 -0.48 14.21 -8.07
N ALA A 58 -1.80 14.44 -8.00
CA ALA A 58 -2.75 13.81 -8.90
C ALA A 58 -2.56 14.29 -10.34
N PHE A 59 -2.28 15.58 -10.53
CA PHE A 59 -1.97 16.16 -11.82
C PHE A 59 -0.68 15.59 -12.40
N GLU A 60 0.40 15.54 -11.62
CA GLU A 60 1.69 14.99 -12.05
C GLU A 60 1.56 13.53 -12.51
N LYS A 61 0.87 12.70 -11.73
CA LYS A 61 0.64 11.28 -12.06
C LYS A 61 -0.20 11.13 -13.35
N LEU A 62 -1.21 11.98 -13.53
CA LEU A 62 -2.00 12.01 -14.77
C LEU A 62 -1.17 12.46 -15.97
N PHE A 63 -0.25 13.40 -15.78
CA PHE A 63 0.63 13.88 -16.84
C PHE A 63 1.67 12.84 -17.27
N GLN A 64 2.23 12.08 -16.31
CA GLN A 64 3.20 11.02 -16.57
C GLN A 64 2.57 9.78 -17.23
N THR A 65 1.39 9.37 -16.76
CA THR A 65 0.78 8.09 -17.18
C THR A 65 -0.36 8.23 -18.17
N GLY A 66 -0.86 9.46 -18.37
CA GLY A 66 -2.08 9.73 -19.11
C GLY A 66 -3.36 9.28 -18.37
N PRO A 67 -4.53 9.74 -18.81
CA PRO A 67 -5.80 9.24 -18.31
C PRO A 67 -6.02 7.77 -18.74
N ARG A 68 -6.50 6.94 -17.83
CA ARG A 68 -6.82 5.53 -18.12
C ARG A 68 -8.06 5.34 -19.00
N SER A 69 -8.90 6.36 -19.11
CA SER A 69 -10.13 6.36 -19.91
C SER A 69 -10.21 7.65 -20.70
N LEU A 70 -10.17 7.55 -22.02
CA LEU A 70 -10.25 8.70 -22.94
C LEU A 70 -11.71 9.01 -23.34
N ASP A 71 -12.62 8.05 -23.22
CA ASP A 71 -14.04 8.20 -23.58
C ASP A 71 -14.87 8.76 -22.42
N LEU A 72 -14.71 10.05 -22.13
CA LEU A 72 -15.51 10.77 -21.15
C LEU A 72 -16.61 11.58 -21.87
N PRO A 73 -17.90 11.24 -21.73
CA PRO A 73 -18.97 11.81 -22.55
C PRO A 73 -19.29 13.28 -22.24
N ASN A 74 -18.88 13.80 -21.06
CA ASN A 74 -19.11 15.19 -20.65
C ASN A 74 -18.25 15.58 -19.44
N ASP A 75 -18.28 16.87 -19.10
CA ASP A 75 -17.52 17.44 -17.98
C ASP A 75 -17.94 16.89 -16.60
N ALA A 76 -19.19 16.45 -16.44
CA ALA A 76 -19.64 15.82 -15.19
C ALA A 76 -19.03 14.42 -15.00
N ALA A 77 -18.79 13.69 -16.10
CA ALA A 77 -18.04 12.43 -16.08
C ALA A 77 -16.55 12.69 -15.81
N ALA A 78 -15.98 13.73 -16.43
CA ALA A 78 -14.60 14.15 -16.22
C ALA A 78 -14.31 14.57 -14.76
N ARG A 79 -15.20 15.37 -14.14
CA ARG A 79 -15.09 15.73 -12.72
C ARG A 79 -15.15 14.52 -11.80
N ARG A 80 -16.04 13.56 -12.09
CA ARG A 80 -16.12 12.30 -11.32
C ARG A 80 -14.88 11.44 -11.48
N TYR A 81 -14.31 11.41 -12.68
CA TYR A 81 -13.04 10.73 -12.94
C TYR A 81 -11.90 11.35 -12.11
N LEU A 82 -11.76 12.67 -12.13
CA LEU A 82 -10.72 13.38 -11.36
C LEU A 82 -10.93 13.24 -9.84
N GLY A 83 -12.16 13.30 -9.36
CA GLY A 83 -12.48 13.03 -7.95
C GLY A 83 -12.02 11.65 -7.52
N ARG A 84 -12.31 10.60 -8.32
CA ARG A 84 -11.81 9.24 -8.06
C ARG A 84 -10.29 9.15 -8.13
N ALA A 85 -9.65 9.88 -9.02
CA ALA A 85 -8.18 9.90 -9.10
C ALA A 85 -7.56 10.44 -7.80
N LEU A 86 -8.14 11.52 -7.24
CA LEU A 86 -7.74 12.06 -5.94
C LEU A 86 -8.00 11.07 -4.79
N GLU A 87 -9.18 10.46 -4.73
CA GLU A 87 -9.52 9.45 -3.70
C GLU A 87 -8.57 8.25 -3.72
N ASN A 88 -8.23 7.76 -4.91
CA ASN A 88 -7.28 6.67 -5.08
C ASN A 88 -5.87 7.09 -4.67
N LEU A 89 -5.46 8.32 -5.01
CA LEU A 89 -4.15 8.84 -4.63
C LEU A 89 -4.02 9.00 -3.12
N MET A 90 -5.06 9.50 -2.44
CA MET A 90 -5.10 9.55 -0.98
C MET A 90 -5.05 8.15 -0.38
N THR A 91 -5.81 7.20 -0.94
CA THR A 91 -5.80 5.81 -0.47
C THR A 91 -4.41 5.19 -0.62
N ASP A 92 -3.76 5.40 -1.77
CA ASP A 92 -2.40 4.95 -2.05
C ASP A 92 -1.39 5.65 -1.14
N TYR A 93 -1.55 6.94 -0.87
CA TYR A 93 -0.69 7.72 0.02
C TYR A 93 -0.81 7.29 1.48
N TYR A 94 -2.02 7.04 1.98
CA TYR A 94 -2.20 6.47 3.32
C TYR A 94 -1.66 5.05 3.39
N ARG A 95 -1.81 4.27 2.32
CA ARG A 95 -1.21 2.93 2.23
C ARG A 95 0.32 3.00 2.18
N SER A 96 0.89 3.95 1.45
CA SER A 96 2.34 4.12 1.32
C SER A 96 2.96 4.76 2.54
N LYS A 97 2.33 5.73 3.22
CA LYS A 97 2.77 6.22 4.54
C LYS A 97 2.71 5.12 5.58
N ARG A 98 1.67 4.28 5.54
CA ARG A 98 1.57 3.08 6.40
C ARG A 98 2.63 2.03 6.06
N SER A 99 3.11 1.98 4.82
CA SER A 99 4.18 1.08 4.36
C SER A 99 5.59 1.65 4.56
N ARG A 100 5.80 2.97 4.45
CA ARG A 100 7.08 3.66 4.70
C ARG A 100 7.42 3.68 6.18
N HIS A 101 6.41 3.76 7.05
CA HIS A 101 6.59 3.50 8.48
C HIS A 101 7.04 2.06 8.79
N VAL A 102 6.94 1.13 7.84
CA VAL A 102 7.40 -0.26 7.94
C VAL A 102 8.77 -0.47 7.24
N SER A 103 9.24 0.49 6.44
CA SER A 103 10.48 0.39 5.63
C SER A 103 11.65 1.28 6.08
N LEU A 104 11.55 2.02 7.19
CA LEU A 104 12.69 2.77 7.77
C LEU A 104 13.69 1.87 8.53
N THR A 105 13.91 0.64 8.06
CA THR A 105 14.96 -0.28 8.54
C THR A 105 15.83 -0.85 7.40
N GLY A 106 15.75 -0.31 6.18
CA GLY A 106 16.57 -0.74 5.06
C GLY A 106 17.30 0.42 4.42
N GLU A 107 18.62 0.47 4.62
CA GLU A 107 19.56 1.29 3.86
C GLU A 107 19.40 1.03 2.35
N ASP A 108 19.12 2.07 1.56
CA ASP A 108 19.81 2.29 0.30
C ASP A 108 19.57 3.71 -0.21
N GLY A 109 20.66 4.37 -0.60
CA GLY A 109 20.73 5.78 -0.95
C GLY A 109 20.01 6.12 -2.26
N GLY A 110 19.18 7.15 -2.20
CA GLY A 110 18.70 7.88 -3.36
C GLY A 110 18.48 9.32 -2.91
N GLU A 111 19.20 10.26 -3.54
CA GLU A 111 19.24 11.68 -3.21
C GLU A 111 17.83 12.26 -2.99
N MET A 112 17.53 12.61 -1.73
CA MET A 112 16.33 13.35 -1.36
C MET A 112 16.55 14.82 -1.68
N ASP A 113 15.66 15.38 -2.51
CA ASP A 113 15.54 16.83 -2.72
C ASP A 113 15.36 17.54 -1.37
N ALA A 114 16.26 18.49 -1.11
CA ALA A 114 16.37 19.24 0.14
C ALA A 114 15.31 20.35 0.21
N ALA A 115 14.05 19.99 0.45
CA ALA A 115 12.98 20.97 0.66
C ALA A 115 12.01 20.66 1.81
N ASP A 116 12.27 19.65 2.65
CA ASP A 116 11.41 19.38 3.81
C ASP A 116 12.22 18.89 5.02
N LEU A 117 13.05 19.79 5.58
CA LEU A 117 13.80 19.57 6.82
C LEU A 117 13.31 20.51 7.91
N THR A 118 12.05 20.35 8.35
CA THR A 118 11.78 20.63 9.76
C THR A 118 12.12 19.36 10.52
N SER A 119 13.26 19.36 11.22
CA SER A 119 13.61 18.27 12.14
C SER A 119 12.42 17.99 13.04
N PRO A 120 11.99 16.72 13.21
CA PRO A 120 10.89 16.40 14.09
C PRO A 120 11.19 16.98 15.47
N SER A 121 10.18 17.60 16.09
CA SER A 121 10.36 18.09 17.46
C SER A 121 10.84 16.94 18.36
N PRO A 122 11.64 17.21 19.41
CA PRO A 122 12.15 16.17 20.30
C PRO A 122 11.04 15.26 20.86
N GLU A 123 9.85 15.81 21.11
CA GLU A 123 8.67 15.07 21.55
C GLU A 123 8.12 14.13 20.46
N GLN A 124 8.10 14.56 19.20
CA GLN A 124 7.70 13.72 18.07
C GLN A 124 8.73 12.62 17.78
N ALA A 125 10.02 12.91 17.92
CA ALA A 125 11.09 11.93 17.77
C ALA A 125 11.03 10.87 18.88
N LEU A 126 10.81 11.29 20.14
CA LEU A 126 10.69 10.39 21.29
C LEU A 126 9.45 9.49 21.16
N ALA A 127 8.28 10.07 20.83
CA ALA A 127 7.05 9.30 20.63
C ALA A 127 7.15 8.33 19.45
N SER A 128 7.89 8.67 18.40
CA SER A 128 8.15 7.78 17.27
C SER A 128 9.07 6.63 17.67
N ALA A 129 10.16 6.92 18.40
CA ALA A 129 11.08 5.91 18.91
C ALA A 129 10.41 4.94 19.89
N GLU A 130 9.57 5.45 20.80
CA GLU A 130 8.78 4.62 21.72
C GLU A 130 7.82 3.70 20.96
N ARG A 131 7.17 4.23 19.91
CA ARG A 131 6.26 3.45 19.05
C ARG A 131 7.00 2.38 18.25
N GLU A 132 8.19 2.70 17.72
CA GLU A 132 9.04 1.73 17.01
C GLU A 132 9.57 0.65 17.94
N ALA A 133 10.00 1.01 19.15
CA ALA A 133 10.41 0.06 20.17
C ALA A 133 9.24 -0.87 20.54
N GLN A 134 8.03 -0.33 20.64
CA GLN A 134 6.83 -1.11 20.92
C GLN A 134 6.48 -2.07 19.77
N VAL A 135 6.53 -1.62 18.52
CA VAL A 135 6.32 -2.49 17.36
C VAL A 135 7.37 -3.60 17.32
N THR A 136 8.65 -3.26 17.52
CA THR A 136 9.76 -4.22 17.53
C THR A 136 9.59 -5.26 18.64
N SER A 137 9.18 -4.82 19.83
CA SER A 137 8.87 -5.71 20.96
C SER A 137 7.73 -6.68 20.62
N THR A 138 6.61 -6.15 20.10
CA THR A 138 5.47 -6.97 19.73
C THR A 138 5.81 -7.95 18.60
N GLU A 139 6.63 -7.56 17.63
CA GLU A 139 7.13 -8.46 16.59
C GLU A 139 8.00 -9.58 17.16
N ALA A 140 8.90 -9.24 18.10
CA ALA A 140 9.74 -10.23 18.77
C ALA A 140 8.90 -11.23 19.57
N HIS A 141 7.79 -10.78 20.18
CA HIS A 141 6.85 -11.67 20.85
C HIS A 141 6.08 -12.56 19.88
N LEU A 142 5.49 -11.99 18.81
CA LEU A 142 4.72 -12.76 17.84
C LEU A 142 5.60 -13.74 17.05
N TYR A 143 6.61 -13.22 16.36
CA TYR A 143 7.42 -14.00 15.41
C TYR A 143 8.61 -14.69 16.05
N GLY A 144 9.16 -14.13 17.14
CA GLY A 144 10.31 -14.70 17.83
C GLY A 144 9.96 -15.72 18.93
N LYS A 145 8.74 -15.66 19.49
CA LYS A 145 8.33 -16.54 20.61
C LYS A 145 7.05 -17.31 20.33
N ALA A 146 5.96 -16.63 19.99
CA ALA A 146 4.65 -17.26 19.83
C ALA A 146 4.63 -18.22 18.65
N VAL A 147 5.07 -17.77 17.47
CA VAL A 147 5.09 -18.59 16.26
C VAL A 147 5.94 -19.85 16.43
N PRO A 148 7.20 -19.79 16.91
CA PRO A 148 7.99 -21.01 17.17
C PRO A 148 7.35 -21.94 18.21
N ALA A 149 6.81 -21.40 19.30
CA ALA A 149 6.15 -22.20 20.32
C ALA A 149 4.90 -22.92 19.79
N ILE A 150 4.12 -22.25 18.95
CA ILE A 150 2.96 -22.83 18.26
C ILE A 150 3.42 -23.85 17.20
N ALA A 151 4.47 -23.52 16.44
CA ALA A 151 5.02 -24.39 15.41
C ALA A 151 5.46 -25.75 15.97
N ALA A 152 6.09 -25.75 17.15
CA ALA A 152 6.53 -26.95 17.85
C ALA A 152 5.38 -27.93 18.22
N THR A 153 4.12 -27.47 18.19
CA THR A 153 2.95 -28.33 18.39
C THR A 153 2.55 -29.11 17.14
N PHE A 154 3.11 -28.79 15.97
CA PHE A 154 2.84 -29.45 14.71
C PHE A 154 3.96 -30.41 14.31
N ARG A 155 3.59 -31.47 13.56
CA ARG A 155 4.56 -32.43 13.01
C ARG A 155 5.56 -31.80 12.03
N ASP A 156 5.17 -30.72 11.36
CA ASP A 156 5.96 -30.01 10.35
C ASP A 156 6.13 -28.55 10.76
N ALA A 157 6.87 -28.36 11.85
CA ALA A 157 7.12 -27.05 12.47
C ALA A 157 7.79 -26.09 11.48
N GLU A 158 8.83 -26.55 10.78
CA GLU A 158 9.57 -25.74 9.80
C GLU A 158 8.69 -25.27 8.63
N ALA A 159 7.80 -26.12 8.12
CA ALA A 159 6.88 -25.69 7.07
C ALA A 159 5.86 -24.68 7.60
N PHE A 160 5.36 -24.84 8.83
CA PHE A 160 4.46 -23.86 9.44
C PHE A 160 5.13 -22.48 9.59
N GLU A 161 6.34 -22.43 10.15
CA GLU A 161 7.09 -21.18 10.32
C GLU A 161 7.40 -20.50 8.98
N ARG A 162 7.79 -21.27 7.97
CA ARG A 162 8.02 -20.76 6.62
C ARG A 162 6.75 -20.17 6.02
N ASN A 163 5.61 -20.83 6.20
CA ASN A 163 4.34 -20.31 5.72
C ASN A 163 3.91 -19.04 6.46
N VAL A 164 4.16 -18.95 7.76
CA VAL A 164 3.96 -17.72 8.54
C VAL A 164 4.81 -16.59 7.98
N ARG A 165 6.10 -16.86 7.70
CA ARG A 165 7.00 -15.88 7.07
C ARG A 165 6.47 -15.42 5.71
N ASP A 166 6.07 -16.35 4.84
CA ASP A 166 5.51 -15.99 3.52
C ASP A 166 4.25 -15.11 3.63
N VAL A 167 3.37 -15.39 4.61
CA VAL A 167 2.16 -14.57 4.85
C VAL A 167 2.54 -13.17 5.32
N ARG A 168 3.47 -13.08 6.28
CA ARG A 168 4.00 -11.80 6.80
C ARG A 168 4.62 -10.98 5.67
N ASP A 169 5.49 -11.59 4.87
CA ASP A 169 6.21 -10.91 3.79
C ASP A 169 5.25 -10.38 2.72
N LEU A 170 4.19 -11.13 2.40
CA LEU A 170 3.11 -10.66 1.53
C LEU A 170 2.31 -9.51 2.15
N ALA A 171 1.99 -9.59 3.44
CA ALA A 171 1.23 -8.54 4.13
C ALA A 171 2.03 -7.24 4.21
N ARG A 172 3.35 -7.33 4.34
CA ARG A 172 4.28 -6.20 4.38
C ARG A 172 4.74 -5.76 3.00
N ASP A 173 4.19 -6.35 1.94
CA ASP A 173 4.55 -6.06 0.55
C ASP A 173 6.06 -6.25 0.25
N VAL A 174 6.79 -7.01 1.08
CA VAL A 174 8.20 -7.38 0.93
C VAL A 174 8.38 -8.35 -0.24
N VAL A 175 7.41 -9.25 -0.42
CA VAL A 175 7.38 -10.21 -1.53
C VAL A 175 6.03 -10.12 -2.23
N LYS A 176 6.00 -10.39 -3.54
CA LYS A 176 4.76 -10.51 -4.33
C LYS A 176 4.36 -11.96 -4.51
N MET A 177 3.07 -12.23 -4.70
CA MET A 177 2.56 -13.59 -4.88
C MET A 177 3.26 -14.32 -6.03
N ASP A 178 3.51 -13.62 -7.14
CA ASP A 178 4.15 -14.17 -8.32
C ASP A 178 5.57 -14.69 -8.02
N ALA A 179 6.31 -14.00 -7.15
CA ALA A 179 7.63 -14.44 -6.71
C ALA A 179 7.56 -15.73 -5.87
N LEU A 180 6.54 -15.88 -5.04
CA LEU A 180 6.32 -17.14 -4.29
C LEU A 180 5.90 -18.28 -5.21
N VAL A 181 5.08 -18.00 -6.23
CA VAL A 181 4.70 -18.99 -7.25
C VAL A 181 5.93 -19.46 -8.02
N LEU A 182 6.77 -18.53 -8.48
CA LEU A 182 8.01 -18.83 -9.20
C LEU A 182 9.01 -19.62 -8.33
N ARG A 183 9.02 -19.39 -7.01
CA ARG A 183 9.83 -20.17 -6.06
C ARG A 183 9.37 -21.64 -5.95
N GLU A 184 8.08 -21.93 -6.18
CA GLU A 184 7.53 -23.29 -6.12
C GLU A 184 7.46 -24.00 -7.46
N SER A 185 7.36 -23.25 -8.56
CA SER A 185 7.37 -23.79 -9.90
C SER A 185 7.91 -22.79 -10.90
N ALA A 186 8.90 -23.23 -11.68
CA ALA A 186 9.46 -22.47 -12.79
C ALA A 186 8.60 -22.56 -14.07
N ASP A 187 7.56 -23.41 -14.07
CA ASP A 187 6.70 -23.64 -15.23
C ASP A 187 5.55 -22.62 -15.32
N PRO A 188 5.48 -21.80 -16.38
CA PRO A 188 4.40 -20.84 -16.60
C PRO A 188 3.00 -21.47 -16.64
N GLU A 189 2.85 -22.71 -17.12
CA GLU A 189 1.54 -23.38 -17.23
C GLU A 189 0.98 -23.77 -15.85
N SER A 190 1.87 -23.96 -14.87
CA SER A 190 1.53 -24.33 -13.50
C SER A 190 1.19 -23.13 -12.59
N PHE A 191 1.28 -21.91 -13.10
CA PHE A 191 1.18 -20.69 -12.30
C PHE A 191 -0.15 -20.59 -11.52
N ARG A 192 -1.29 -20.78 -12.19
CA ARG A 192 -2.63 -20.69 -11.58
C ARG A 192 -2.83 -21.77 -10.49
N PRO A 193 -2.59 -23.06 -10.79
CA PRO A 193 -2.70 -24.13 -9.79
C PRO A 193 -1.79 -23.93 -8.56
N VAL A 194 -0.55 -23.48 -8.76
CA VAL A 194 0.40 -23.22 -7.66
C VAL A 194 -0.09 -22.05 -6.81
N ARG A 195 -0.52 -20.96 -7.44
CA ARG A 195 -1.07 -19.80 -6.74
C ARG A 195 -2.29 -20.16 -5.88
N ASP A 196 -3.22 -20.95 -6.41
CA ASP A 196 -4.41 -21.37 -5.67
C ASP A 196 -4.03 -22.28 -4.48
N ARG A 197 -3.02 -23.14 -4.66
CA ARG A 197 -2.45 -23.97 -3.58
C ARG A 197 -1.80 -23.10 -2.49
N LEU A 198 -1.05 -22.08 -2.87
CA LEU A 198 -0.46 -21.10 -1.95
C LEU A 198 -1.53 -20.39 -1.13
N TYR A 199 -2.61 -19.90 -1.76
CA TYR A 199 -3.72 -19.27 -1.04
C TYR A 199 -4.38 -20.22 -0.03
N GLN A 200 -4.63 -21.47 -0.41
CA GLN A 200 -5.20 -22.46 0.50
C GLN A 200 -4.24 -22.78 1.66
N ARG A 201 -2.93 -22.83 1.38
CA ARG A 201 -1.91 -23.03 2.43
C ARG A 201 -1.88 -21.87 3.41
N GLN A 202 -1.89 -20.63 2.91
CA GLN A 202 -1.94 -19.42 3.74
C GLN A 202 -3.19 -19.39 4.62
N LYS A 203 -4.36 -19.70 4.05
CA LYS A 203 -5.61 -19.82 4.79
C LYS A 203 -5.49 -20.84 5.93
N ARG A 204 -4.98 -22.05 5.65
CA ARG A 204 -4.79 -23.09 6.68
C ARG A 204 -3.79 -22.69 7.76
N THR A 205 -2.67 -22.07 7.38
CA THR A 205 -1.65 -21.58 8.33
C THR A 205 -2.25 -20.53 9.26
N ARG A 206 -3.00 -19.58 8.70
CA ARG A 206 -3.72 -18.57 9.46
C ARG A 206 -4.72 -19.19 10.42
N ASP A 207 -5.59 -20.08 9.94
CA ASP A 207 -6.64 -20.69 10.76
C ASP A 207 -6.01 -21.45 11.94
N ARG A 208 -4.90 -22.16 11.71
CA ARG A 208 -4.11 -22.84 12.76
C ARG A 208 -3.46 -21.87 13.73
N LEU A 209 -2.90 -20.75 13.25
CA LEU A 209 -2.31 -19.73 14.11
C LEU A 209 -3.36 -19.15 15.06
N PHE A 210 -4.52 -18.74 14.54
CA PHE A 210 -5.59 -18.17 15.37
C PHE A 210 -6.27 -19.18 16.30
N GLU A 211 -6.23 -20.47 15.98
CA GLU A 211 -6.68 -21.51 16.91
C GLU A 211 -5.76 -21.61 18.15
N LYS A 212 -4.45 -21.44 17.98
CA LYS A 212 -3.46 -21.67 19.05
C LYS A 212 -3.00 -20.39 19.76
N LEU A 213 -3.02 -19.25 19.07
CA LEU A 213 -2.51 -17.99 19.59
C LEU A 213 -3.19 -17.53 20.90
N PRO A 214 -4.52 -17.61 21.07
CA PRO A 214 -5.17 -17.24 22.33
C PRO A 214 -4.69 -18.09 23.52
N GLY A 215 -4.49 -19.40 23.30
CA GLY A 215 -3.97 -20.31 24.32
C GLY A 215 -2.52 -19.97 24.70
N TRP A 216 -1.70 -19.65 23.71
CA TRP A 216 -0.33 -19.20 23.97
C TRP A 216 -0.31 -17.90 24.77
N LEU A 217 -1.09 -16.89 24.35
CA LEU A 217 -1.20 -15.60 25.03
C LEU A 217 -1.62 -15.75 26.50
N ALA A 218 -2.63 -16.58 26.78
CA ALA A 218 -3.12 -16.85 28.13
C ALA A 218 -2.08 -17.50 29.05
N THR A 219 -1.10 -18.22 28.49
CA THR A 219 -0.01 -18.87 29.25
C THR A 219 1.30 -18.09 29.23
N SER A 220 1.36 -16.99 28.46
CA SER A 220 2.54 -16.15 28.34
C SER A 220 2.71 -15.24 29.56
N SER A 221 3.93 -14.81 29.84
CA SER A 221 4.22 -13.83 30.91
C SER A 221 3.95 -12.37 30.50
N LEU A 222 3.16 -12.17 29.44
CA LEU A 222 2.86 -10.84 28.89
C LEU A 222 1.73 -10.20 29.67
N ASP A 223 1.81 -8.89 29.89
CA ASP A 223 0.67 -8.13 30.40
C ASP A 223 -0.47 -8.06 29.37
N GLU A 224 -1.67 -7.71 29.82
CA GLU A 224 -2.88 -7.69 28.98
C GLU A 224 -2.74 -6.75 27.77
N ASP A 225 -2.02 -5.64 27.94
CA ASP A 225 -1.80 -4.65 26.88
C ASP A 225 -0.89 -5.19 25.77
N GLU A 226 0.19 -5.88 26.13
CA GLU A 226 1.10 -6.54 25.19
C GLU A 226 0.42 -7.73 24.52
N GLN A 227 -0.38 -8.51 25.25
CA GLN A 227 -1.19 -9.57 24.65
C GLN A 227 -2.14 -9.02 23.58
N ALA A 228 -2.83 -7.91 23.87
CA ALA A 228 -3.71 -7.24 22.92
C ALA A 228 -2.93 -6.66 21.72
N ARG A 229 -1.71 -6.14 21.91
CA ARG A 229 -0.83 -5.71 20.80
C ARG A 229 -0.43 -6.87 19.91
N VAL A 230 -0.01 -8.00 20.47
CA VAL A 230 0.35 -9.21 19.72
C VAL A 230 -0.85 -9.73 18.93
N ALA A 231 -2.03 -9.83 19.53
CA ALA A 231 -3.25 -10.24 18.85
C ALA A 231 -3.62 -9.31 17.68
N ARG A 232 -3.57 -7.99 17.90
CA ARG A 232 -3.82 -6.99 16.84
C ARG A 232 -2.81 -7.07 15.70
N MET A 233 -1.53 -7.32 15.99
CA MET A 233 -0.51 -7.49 14.96
C MET A 233 -0.76 -8.76 14.13
N ALA A 234 -1.13 -9.88 14.78
CA ALA A 234 -1.51 -11.09 14.08
C ALA A 234 -2.75 -10.85 13.19
N ASP A 235 -3.77 -10.13 13.67
CA ASP A 235 -4.92 -9.75 12.84
C ASP A 235 -4.53 -8.90 11.62
N GLN A 236 -3.60 -7.96 11.78
CA GLN A 236 -3.15 -7.09 10.69
C GLN A 236 -2.34 -7.84 9.64
N ASP A 237 -1.36 -8.64 10.06
CA ASP A 237 -0.44 -9.35 9.17
C ASP A 237 -1.12 -10.57 8.52
N PHE A 238 -2.14 -11.16 9.16
CA PHE A 238 -2.85 -12.34 8.65
C PHE A 238 -4.29 -12.05 8.18
N ALA A 239 -4.69 -10.79 8.08
CA ALA A 239 -5.95 -10.41 7.45
C ALA A 239 -6.03 -11.01 6.04
N LEU A 240 -7.15 -11.65 5.70
CA LEU A 240 -7.40 -12.07 4.32
C LEU A 240 -7.51 -10.80 3.46
N ARG A 241 -6.40 -10.42 2.84
CA ARG A 241 -6.47 -9.56 1.67
C ARG A 241 -7.16 -10.40 0.61
N HIS A 242 -8.47 -10.23 0.47
CA HIS A 242 -9.18 -10.67 -0.72
C HIS A 242 -8.46 -10.02 -1.89
N THR A 243 -7.52 -10.76 -2.50
CA THR A 243 -7.08 -10.46 -3.84
C THR A 243 -8.34 -10.57 -4.66
N ARG A 244 -8.91 -9.41 -4.96
CA ARG A 244 -10.05 -9.23 -5.84
C ARG A 244 -9.61 -9.89 -7.13
N THR A 245 -10.00 -11.14 -7.32
CA THR A 245 -9.87 -11.87 -8.57
C THR A 245 -10.81 -11.14 -9.51
N GLY A 246 -10.29 -10.07 -10.12
CA GLY A 246 -10.90 -9.40 -11.24
C GLY A 246 -10.88 -10.36 -12.41
N ALA A 247 -11.86 -11.25 -12.45
CA ALA A 247 -12.34 -11.77 -13.70
C ALA A 247 -12.95 -10.59 -14.46
N ARG A 248 -12.24 -10.11 -15.48
CA ARG A 248 -12.73 -9.67 -16.79
C ARG A 248 -11.55 -9.24 -17.63
#